data_AF-A0A4Q3UTH0-F1
#
_entry.id   AF-A0A4Q3UTH0-F1
#
_cell.length_a   1.000
_cell.length_b   1.000
_cell.length_c   1.000
_cell.angle_alpha   90.00
_cell.angle_beta   90.00
_cell.angle_gamma   90.00
#
_symmetry.space_group_name_H-M   'P 1'
#
loop_
_entity.id
_entity.type
_entity.pdbx_description
1 polymer ?
#
loop_
_entity_poly.entity_id
_entity_poly.type
_entity_poly.pdbx_seq_one_letter_code
_entity_poly.pdbx_strand_id
1 'polypeptide(L)' 'EEVTRNAAYAIQEEAAKGTLEPGKLADFVILSTNPLELPQERLLELKVEATIKDGVYVFGN' A
#
# COMPACT_ATOMS: atom_id res chain seq x y z
N GLU A 1 9.28 -1.70 -1.75
CA GLU A 1 9.24 -3.03 -1.08
C GLU A 1 9.59 -2.96 0.41
N GLU A 2 10.54 -2.13 0.81
CA GLU A 2 10.95 -1.96 2.23
C GLU A 2 9.77 -1.72 3.18
N VAL A 3 8.85 -0.80 2.83
CA VAL A 3 7.71 -0.40 3.67
C VAL A 3 6.47 -1.28 3.51
N THR A 4 6.52 -2.31 2.67
CA THR A 4 5.40 -3.24 2.43
C THR A 4 5.81 -4.66 2.77
N ARG A 5 6.35 -5.40 1.81
CA ARG A 5 6.72 -6.82 1.96
C ARG A 5 7.77 -7.03 3.05
N ASN A 6 8.85 -6.26 3.03
CA ASN A 6 9.97 -6.48 3.94
C ASN A 6 9.62 -6.04 5.37
N ALA A 7 8.85 -4.96 5.53
CA ALA A 7 8.28 -4.56 6.80
C ALA A 7 7.36 -5.63 7.40
N ALA A 8 6.46 -6.22 6.60
CA ALA A 8 5.57 -7.29 7.06
C ALA A 8 6.37 -8.53 7.52
N TYR A 9 7.41 -8.91 6.77
CA TYR A 9 8.31 -10.00 7.16
C TYR A 9 9.06 -9.73 8.46
N ALA A 10 9.57 -8.51 8.64
CA ALA A 10 10.31 -8.13 9.85
C ALA A 10 9.48 -8.26 11.14
N ILE A 11 8.15 -8.16 11.03
CA ILE A 11 7.20 -8.31 12.15
C ILE A 11 6.41 -9.63 12.11
N GLN A 12 6.78 -10.58 11.24
CA GLN A 12 6.15 -11.90 11.10
C GLN A 12 4.66 -11.85 10.68
N GLU A 13 4.28 -10.84 9.89
CA GLU A 13 2.91 -10.65 9.37
C GLU A 13 2.83 -10.86 7.84
N GLU A 14 3.89 -11.35 7.20
CA GLU A 14 3.98 -11.56 5.75
C GLU A 14 2.95 -12.57 5.20
N ALA A 15 2.48 -13.50 6.04
CA ALA A 15 1.41 -14.43 5.69
C ALA A 15 0.06 -13.74 5.55
N ALA A 16 -0.15 -12.64 6.29
CA ALA A 16 -1.41 -11.91 6.32
C ALA A 16 -1.40 -10.67 5.43
N LYS A 17 -0.26 -9.97 5.28
CA LYS A 17 -0.19 -8.69 4.54
C LYS A 17 1.19 -8.41 3.95
N GLY A 18 1.34 -7.22 3.36
CA GLY A 18 2.59 -6.72 2.78
C GLY A 18 2.72 -6.95 1.26
N THR A 19 1.87 -7.79 0.67
CA THR A 19 1.68 -7.95 -0.77
C THR A 19 0.20 -8.14 -1.10
N LEU A 20 -0.19 -7.90 -2.36
CA LEU A 20 -1.55 -8.12 -2.85
C LEU A 20 -1.64 -9.47 -3.55
N GLU A 21 -2.08 -10.49 -2.81
CA GLU A 21 -2.18 -11.88 -3.23
C GLU A 21 -3.45 -12.52 -2.65
N PRO A 22 -4.06 -13.51 -3.33
CA PRO A 22 -5.21 -14.24 -2.78
C PRO A 22 -4.91 -14.85 -1.41
N GLY A 23 -5.82 -14.67 -0.46
CA GLY A 23 -5.70 -15.16 0.91
C GLY A 23 -5.09 -14.16 1.90
N LYS A 24 -4.53 -13.04 1.43
CA LYS A 24 -4.06 -11.94 2.27
C LYS A 24 -5.15 -10.89 2.52
N LEU A 25 -4.95 -10.09 3.54
CA LEU A 25 -5.78 -8.93 3.85
C LEU A 25 -5.70 -7.92 2.70
N ALA A 26 -6.84 -7.33 2.36
CA ALA A 26 -6.95 -6.30 1.35
C ALA A 26 -6.53 -4.93 1.93
N ASP A 27 -5.23 -4.81 2.23
CA ASP A 27 -4.59 -3.61 2.75
C ASP A 27 -3.81 -2.92 1.62
N PHE A 28 -4.35 -1.81 1.10
CA PHE A 28 -3.69 -1.01 0.06
C PHE A 28 -4.20 0.42 0.02
N VAL A 29 -3.49 1.25 -0.75
CA VAL A 29 -3.84 2.64 -1.03
C VAL A 29 -4.08 2.84 -2.52
N ILE A 30 -4.97 3.77 -2.84
CA ILE A 30 -5.13 4.32 -4.19
C ILE A 30 -4.40 5.65 -4.21
N LEU A 31 -3.50 5.82 -5.19
CA LEU A 31 -2.70 7.03 -5.35
C LEU A 31 -3.20 7.83 -6.55
N SER A 32 -3.07 9.15 -6.47
CA SER A 32 -3.50 10.09 -7.53
C SER A 32 -2.83 9.84 -8.88
N THR A 33 -1.61 9.27 -8.87
CA THR A 33 -0.80 8.97 -10.06
C THR A 33 0.06 7.73 -9.81
N ASN A 34 0.52 7.07 -10.88
CA ASN A 34 1.47 5.96 -10.79
C ASN A 34 2.83 6.43 -10.21
N PRO A 35 3.24 5.98 -9.01
CA PRO A 35 4.53 6.38 -8.41
C PRO A 35 5.74 5.84 -9.17
N LEU A 36 5.58 4.81 -10.01
CA LEU A 36 6.68 4.20 -10.77
C LEU A 36 7.04 4.98 -12.05
N GLU A 37 6.20 5.94 -12.44
CA GLU A 37 6.41 6.80 -13.60
C GLU A 37 6.85 8.22 -13.22
N LEU A 38 7.07 8.48 -11.93
CA LEU A 38 7.46 9.79 -11.41
C LEU A 38 8.93 9.82 -11.00
N PRO A 39 9.62 10.96 -11.20
CA PRO A 39 10.90 11.23 -10.56
C PRO A 39 10.78 11.18 -9.03
N GLN A 40 11.83 10.70 -8.36
CA GLN A 40 11.83 10.50 -6.91
C GLN A 40 11.49 11.79 -6.14
N GLU A 41 11.92 12.95 -6.66
CA GLU A 41 11.72 14.26 -6.03
C GLU A 41 10.24 14.68 -6.00
N ARG A 42 9.43 14.13 -6.90
CA ARG A 42 8.00 14.44 -7.05
C ARG A 42 7.11 13.47 -6.26
N LEU A 43 7.66 12.39 -5.69
CA LEU A 43 6.87 11.40 -4.95
C LEU A 43 6.09 12.00 -3.78
N LEU A 44 6.60 13.08 -3.17
CA LEU A 44 5.94 13.76 -2.04
C LEU A 44 4.68 14.55 -2.44
N GLU A 45 4.42 14.73 -3.74
CA GLU A 45 3.19 15.37 -4.22
C GLU A 45 2.05 14.39 -4.47
N LEU A 46 2.35 13.09 -4.47
CA LEU A 46 1.33 12.07 -4.59
C LEU A 46 0.33 12.23 -3.47
N LYS A 47 -0.95 12.20 -3.83
CA LYS A 47 -2.03 12.15 -2.86
C LYS A 47 -2.48 10.71 -2.73
N VAL A 48 -2.71 10.31 -1.49
CA VAL A 48 -3.53 9.13 -1.21
C VAL A 48 -4.97 9.57 -1.46
N GLU A 49 -5.62 8.99 -2.47
CA GLU A 49 -7.03 9.24 -2.80
C GLU A 49 -7.94 8.37 -1.93
N ALA A 50 -7.51 7.15 -1.62
CA ALA A 50 -8.20 6.26 -0.70
C ALA A 50 -7.24 5.32 0.04
N THR A 51 -7.64 4.91 1.23
CA THR A 51 -6.98 3.88 2.03
C THR A 51 -7.99 2.79 2.33
N ILE A 52 -7.65 1.56 1.96
CA ILE A 52 -8.45 0.37 2.20
C ILE A 52 -7.70 -0.48 3.22
N LYS A 53 -8.40 -0.87 4.28
CA LYS A 53 -7.89 -1.76 5.33
C LYS A 53 -8.86 -2.92 5.51
N ASP A 54 -8.37 -4.14 5.46
CA ASP A 54 -9.18 -5.36 5.56
C ASP A 54 -10.38 -5.35 4.58
N GLY A 55 -10.21 -4.73 3.40
CA GLY A 55 -11.26 -4.58 2.38
C GLY A 55 -12.28 -3.46 2.64
N VAL A 56 -12.09 -2.65 3.68
CA VAL A 56 -12.98 -1.53 4.04
C VAL A 56 -12.28 -0.21 3.76
N TYR A 57 -12.99 0.73 3.11
CA TYR A 57 -12.53 2.11 2.97
C TYR A 57 -12.46 2.78 4.35
N VAL A 58 -11.25 3.14 4.78
CA VAL A 58 -11.02 3.90 6.02
C VAL A 58 -10.68 5.37 5.75
N PHE A 59 -10.39 5.70 4.49
CA PHE A 59 -10.16 7.05 3.98
C PHE A 59 -10.47 7.06 2.48
N GLY A 60 -11.06 8.15 1.96
CA GLY A 60 -11.51 8.24 0.56
C GLY A 60 -12.75 7.37 0.26
N ASN A 61 -13.50 7.71 -0.80
CA ASN A 61 -14.66 6.97 -1.30
C ASN A 61 -14.72 7.07 -2.83
#